data_AF-A0AAI9D870-F1
#
_entry.id   AF-A0AAI9D870-F1
#
_cell.length_a   1.000
_cell.length_b   1.000
_cell.length_c   1.000
_cell.angle_alpha   90.00
_cell.angle_beta   90.00
_cell.angle_gamma   90.00
#
_symmetry.space_group_name_H-M   'P 1'
#
loop_
_entity.id
_entity.type
_entity.pdbx_description
1 polymer ?
#
loop_
_entity_poly.entity_id
_entity_poly.type
_entity_poly.pdbx_seq_one_letter_code
_entity_poly.pdbx_strand_id
1 'polypeptide(L)'
;MAVSSLSVIKLPIKDLGKFFLRVIFFPLIAILMFWKVHMASKKEILEDLARFRAHGDVLYKDLYEVSTTALRLMSNFENRLKQSDSEEDKRLLAEMHQFVDMVITATIHSNEYADSLLKDYGQALKKIGNS
;
A
#
# COMPACT_ATOMS: atom_id res chain seq x y z
N MET A 1 -27.32 -38.66 64.90
CA MET A 1 -27.86 -38.50 63.53
C MET A 1 -28.62 -37.20 63.46
N ALA A 2 -28.16 -36.23 62.66
CA ALA A 2 -28.97 -35.10 62.19
C ALA A 2 -28.30 -34.59 60.89
N VAL A 3 -28.92 -34.92 59.76
CA VAL A 3 -28.51 -34.47 58.42
C VAL A 3 -29.04 -33.05 58.26
N SER A 4 -28.13 -32.07 58.16
CA SER A 4 -28.46 -30.69 57.84
C SER A 4 -28.93 -30.61 56.39
N SER A 5 -30.14 -30.07 56.22
CA SER A 5 -30.86 -29.91 54.98
C SER A 5 -30.10 -29.05 53.96
N LEU A 6 -29.77 -29.62 52.80
CA LEU A 6 -29.42 -28.87 51.61
C LEU A 6 -30.63 -28.04 51.15
N SER A 7 -30.55 -26.72 51.29
CA SER A 7 -31.46 -25.79 50.65
C SER A 7 -31.24 -25.83 49.13
N VAL A 8 -32.11 -26.55 48.42
CA VAL A 8 -32.16 -26.55 46.95
C VAL A 8 -32.58 -25.15 46.48
N ILE A 9 -31.63 -24.40 45.94
CA ILE A 9 -31.86 -23.10 45.31
C ILE A 9 -32.69 -23.33 44.05
N LYS A 10 -34.01 -23.10 44.14
CA LYS A 10 -34.90 -23.06 42.96
C LYS A 10 -34.69 -21.74 42.23
N LEU A 11 -33.82 -21.73 41.23
CA LEU A 11 -33.73 -20.59 40.29
C LEU A 11 -34.98 -20.56 39.40
N PRO A 12 -35.66 -19.42 39.28
CA PRO A 12 -36.85 -19.30 38.44
C PRO A 12 -36.48 -19.41 36.95
N ILE A 13 -37.13 -20.34 36.25
CA ILE A 13 -36.89 -20.68 34.83
C ILE A 13 -37.01 -19.45 33.90
N LYS A 14 -37.81 -18.43 34.28
CA LYS A 14 -37.93 -17.15 33.56
C LYS A 14 -36.65 -16.30 33.58
N ASP A 15 -35.81 -16.41 34.60
CA ASP A 15 -34.53 -15.69 34.66
C ASP A 15 -33.42 -16.42 33.89
N LEU A 16 -33.54 -17.74 33.73
CA LEU A 16 -32.58 -18.53 32.95
C LEU A 16 -32.54 -18.09 31.47
N GLY A 17 -33.71 -17.78 30.88
CA GLY A 17 -33.81 -17.29 29.50
C GLY A 17 -33.21 -15.89 29.33
N LYS A 18 -33.45 -14.97 30.28
CA LYS A 18 -32.83 -13.63 30.28
C LYS A 18 -31.31 -13.72 30.52
N PHE A 19 -30.87 -14.66 31.34
CA PHE A 19 -29.46 -14.92 31.60
C PHE A 19 -28.75 -15.48 30.37
N PHE A 20 -29.31 -16.50 29.69
CA PHE A 20 -28.76 -17.02 28.44
C PHE A 20 -28.70 -15.96 27.33
N LEU A 21 -29.75 -15.14 27.18
CA LEU A 21 -29.77 -14.08 26.18
C LEU A 21 -28.72 -12.99 26.47
N ARG A 22 -28.52 -12.59 27.73
CA ARG A 22 -27.55 -11.54 28.09
C ARG A 22 -26.11 -12.04 28.17
N VAL A 23 -25.88 -13.26 28.64
CA VAL A 23 -24.53 -13.77 28.95
C VAL A 23 -23.92 -14.52 27.77
N ILE A 24 -24.73 -15.09 26.87
CA ILE A 24 -24.22 -15.85 25.73
C ILE A 24 -24.53 -15.13 24.42
N PHE A 25 -25.78 -14.72 24.20
CA PHE A 25 -26.19 -14.19 22.90
C PHE A 25 -25.60 -12.79 22.60
N PHE A 26 -25.63 -11.87 23.56
CA PHE A 26 -25.03 -10.53 23.41
C PHE A 26 -23.52 -10.53 23.14
N PRO A 27 -22.67 -11.24 23.91
CA PRO A 27 -21.24 -11.29 23.61
C PRO A 27 -20.94 -12.00 22.29
N LEU A 28 -21.72 -13.00 21.89
CA LEU A 28 -21.55 -13.67 20.59
C LEU A 28 -21.83 -12.70 19.42
N ILE A 29 -22.89 -11.89 19.51
CA ILE A 29 -23.19 -10.85 18.53
C ILE A 29 -22.11 -9.77 18.52
N ALA A 30 -21.61 -9.37 19.68
CA ALA A 30 -20.53 -8.39 19.77
C ALA A 30 -19.24 -8.90 19.10
N ILE A 31 -18.88 -10.18 19.30
CA ILE A 31 -17.74 -10.83 18.62
C ILE A 31 -17.97 -10.87 17.11
N LEU A 32 -19.19 -11.19 16.67
CA LEU A 32 -19.53 -11.29 15.24
C LEU A 32 -19.52 -9.92 14.57
N MET A 33 -20.01 -8.87 15.24
CA MET A 33 -19.90 -7.49 14.79
C MET A 33 -18.46 -7.00 14.77
N PHE A 34 -17.67 -7.30 15.81
CA PHE A 34 -16.25 -6.93 15.86
C PHE A 34 -15.47 -7.59 14.71
N TRP A 35 -15.71 -8.88 14.46
CA TRP A 35 -15.10 -9.60 13.34
C TRP A 35 -15.50 -9.01 11.99
N LYS A 36 -16.78 -8.67 11.80
CA LYS A 36 -17.29 -8.05 10.57
C LYS A 36 -16.72 -6.65 10.34
N VAL A 37 -16.62 -5.83 11.38
CA VAL A 37 -15.99 -4.49 11.31
C VAL A 37 -14.50 -4.61 10.99
N HIS A 38 -13.81 -5.57 11.60
CA HIS A 38 -12.39 -5.81 11.34
C HIS A 38 -12.12 -6.33 9.93
N MET A 39 -13.02 -7.16 9.37
CA MET A 39 -12.97 -7.60 7.97
C MET A 39 -13.24 -6.46 6.99
N ALA A 40 -14.22 -5.59 7.29
CA ALA A 40 -14.50 -4.42 6.46
C ALA A 40 -13.30 -3.47 6.39
N SER A 41 -12.68 -3.19 7.54
CA SER A 41 -11.46 -2.39 7.62
C SER A 41 -10.29 -3.03 6.86
N LYS A 42 -10.09 -4.34 6.96
CA LYS A 42 -9.06 -5.04 6.16
C LYS A 42 -9.32 -4.92 4.65
N LYS A 43 -10.58 -5.04 4.23
CA LYS A 43 -10.97 -4.90 2.81
C LYS A 43 -10.73 -3.50 2.27
N GLU A 44 -11.08 -2.47 3.03
CA GLU A 44 -10.80 -1.07 2.67
C GLU A 44 -9.30 -0.82 2.53
N ILE A 45 -8.49 -1.29 3.48
CA ILE A 45 -7.03 -1.18 3.42
C ILE A 45 -6.49 -1.89 2.17
N LEU A 46 -7.00 -3.08 1.82
CA LEU A 46 -6.59 -3.80 0.61
C LEU A 46 -6.99 -3.07 -0.68
N GLU A 47 -8.17 -2.44 -0.71
CA GLU A 47 -8.62 -1.65 -1.86
C GLU A 47 -7.80 -0.37 -2.04
N ASP A 48 -7.44 0.31 -0.95
CA ASP A 48 -6.58 1.50 -0.98
C ASP A 48 -5.15 1.14 -1.41
N LEU A 49 -4.64 0.01 -0.92
CA LEU A 49 -3.36 -0.55 -1.35
C LEU A 49 -3.36 -0.93 -2.84
N ALA A 50 -4.43 -1.56 -3.34
CA ALA A 50 -4.55 -1.91 -4.76
C ALA A 50 -4.60 -0.66 -5.66
N ARG A 51 -5.34 0.38 -5.25
CA ARG A 51 -5.39 1.67 -5.95
C ARG A 51 -4.03 2.35 -5.95
N PHE A 52 -3.36 2.40 -4.81
CA PHE A 52 -2.02 2.96 -4.71
C PHE A 52 -1.02 2.25 -5.64
N ARG A 53 -1.06 0.91 -5.75
CA ARG A 53 -0.24 0.16 -6.71
C ARG A 53 -0.54 0.57 -8.15
N ALA A 54 -1.81 0.62 -8.53
CA ALA A 54 -2.21 0.98 -9.89
C ALA A 54 -1.74 2.40 -10.28
N HIS A 55 -1.79 3.35 -9.35
CA HIS A 55 -1.24 4.69 -9.56
C HIS A 55 0.28 4.69 -9.66
N GLY A 56 0.97 3.85 -8.88
CA GLY A 56 2.41 3.67 -8.99
C GLY A 56 2.82 3.16 -10.38
N ASP A 57 2.15 2.12 -10.88
CA ASP A 57 2.45 1.55 -12.20
C ASP A 57 2.30 2.59 -13.34
N VAL A 58 1.28 3.46 -13.27
CA VAL A 58 1.09 4.57 -14.23
C VAL A 58 2.22 5.60 -14.12
N LEU A 59 2.58 6.00 -12.89
CA LEU A 59 3.66 6.96 -12.66
C LEU A 59 5.00 6.46 -13.25
N TYR A 60 5.31 5.17 -13.13
CA TYR A 60 6.51 4.60 -13.72
C TYR A 60 6.50 4.64 -15.24
N LYS A 61 5.34 4.35 -15.86
CA LYS A 61 5.18 4.45 -17.31
C LYS A 61 5.41 5.88 -17.80
N ASP A 62 4.82 6.87 -17.12
CA ASP A 62 4.97 8.27 -17.46
C ASP A 62 6.43 8.73 -17.33
N LEU A 63 7.11 8.35 -16.24
CA LEU A 63 8.51 8.69 -16.03
C LEU A 63 9.41 8.08 -17.12
N TYR A 64 9.15 6.83 -17.50
CA TYR A 64 9.87 6.17 -18.59
C TYR A 64 9.65 6.88 -19.93
N GLU A 65 8.41 7.23 -20.27
CA GLU A 65 8.07 7.93 -21.52
C GLU A 65 8.71 9.33 -21.59
N VAL A 66 8.67 10.09 -20.49
CA VAL A 66 9.29 11.42 -20.42
C VAL A 66 10.81 11.30 -20.56
N SER A 67 11.44 10.37 -19.82
CA SER A 67 12.89 10.19 -19.85
C SER A 67 13.38 9.75 -21.22
N THR A 68 12.71 8.78 -21.85
CA THR A 68 13.06 8.32 -23.20
C THR A 68 12.83 9.40 -24.25
N THR A 69 11.76 10.19 -24.14
CA THR A 69 11.51 11.31 -25.05
C THR A 69 12.56 12.39 -24.91
N ALA A 70 12.94 12.75 -23.68
CA ALA A 70 13.99 13.72 -23.39
C ALA A 70 15.33 13.25 -23.99
N LEU A 71 15.75 12.02 -23.70
CA LEU A 71 16.98 11.44 -24.26
C LEU A 71 16.98 11.43 -25.79
N ARG A 72 15.85 11.10 -26.42
CA ARG A 72 15.72 11.12 -27.89
C ARG A 72 15.87 12.54 -28.46
N LEU A 73 15.19 13.52 -27.86
CA LEU A 73 15.31 14.92 -28.28
C LEU A 73 16.77 15.39 -28.15
N MET A 74 17.42 15.04 -27.05
CA MET A 74 18.80 15.43 -26.80
C MET A 74 19.78 14.78 -27.77
N SER A 75 19.61 13.50 -28.09
CA SER A 75 20.43 12.85 -29.12
C SER A 75 20.32 13.55 -30.48
N ASN A 76 19.11 13.98 -30.85
CA ASN A 76 18.90 14.75 -32.08
C ASN A 76 19.60 16.12 -32.04
N PHE A 77 19.54 16.82 -30.90
CA PHE A 77 20.24 18.10 -30.73
C PHE A 77 21.76 17.91 -30.72
N GLU A 78 22.28 16.91 -30.02
CA GLU A 78 23.70 16.59 -29.94
C GLU A 78 24.30 16.34 -31.34
N ASN A 79 23.59 15.59 -32.18
CA ASN A 79 24.02 15.31 -33.55
C ASN A 79 24.10 16.59 -34.42
N ARG A 80 23.24 17.58 -34.16
CA ARG A 80 23.28 18.88 -34.85
C ARG A 80 24.40 19.77 -34.33
N LEU A 81 24.60 19.77 -33.01
CA LEU A 81 25.60 20.60 -32.34
C LEU A 81 27.03 20.11 -32.57
N LYS A 82 27.24 18.79 -32.72
CA LYS A 82 28.56 18.21 -33.08
C LYS A 82 29.16 18.72 -34.38
N GLN A 83 28.34 19.29 -35.27
CA GLN A 83 28.79 19.86 -36.54
C GLN A 83 29.11 21.36 -36.44
N SER A 84 28.89 21.98 -35.29
CA SER A 84 29.14 23.40 -35.05
C SER A 84 30.42 23.61 -34.25
N ASP A 85 31.17 24.66 -34.57
CA ASP A 85 32.40 25.06 -33.88
C ASP A 85 32.20 26.25 -32.93
N SER A 86 30.94 26.65 -32.71
CA SER A 86 30.58 27.75 -31.80
C SER A 86 30.84 27.38 -30.33
N GLU A 87 31.44 28.29 -29.57
CA GLU A 87 31.62 28.14 -28.12
C GLU A 87 30.28 28.07 -27.37
N GLU A 88 29.23 28.73 -27.87
CA GLU A 88 27.88 28.64 -27.32
C GLU A 88 27.31 27.22 -27.50
N ASP A 89 27.55 26.60 -28.64
CA ASP A 89 27.09 25.23 -28.93
C ASP A 89 27.85 24.19 -28.11
N LYS A 90 29.16 24.39 -27.88
CA LYS A 90 29.96 23.53 -26.98
C LYS A 90 29.45 23.61 -25.55
N ARG A 91 29.10 24.80 -25.06
CA ARG A 91 28.51 25.00 -23.74
C ARG A 91 27.14 24.33 -23.64
N LEU A 92 26.27 24.50 -24.65
CA LEU A 92 24.96 23.85 -24.70
C LEU A 92 25.10 22.33 -24.70
N LEU A 93 26.07 21.78 -25.43
CA LEU A 93 26.39 20.34 -25.43
C LEU A 93 26.76 19.83 -24.04
N ALA A 94 27.56 20.58 -23.29
CA ALA A 94 27.95 20.23 -21.93
C ALA A 94 26.76 20.28 -20.94
N GLU A 95 25.94 21.34 -21.02
CA GLU A 95 24.69 21.45 -20.23
C GLU A 95 23.72 20.30 -20.55
N MET A 96 23.66 19.90 -21.82
CA MET A 96 22.89 18.74 -22.27
C MET A 96 23.42 17.43 -21.68
N HIS A 97 24.73 17.16 -21.71
CA HIS A 97 25.29 15.96 -21.08
C HIS A 97 24.96 15.90 -19.59
N GLN A 98 25.07 17.03 -18.87
CA GLN A 98 24.70 17.08 -17.47
C GLN A 98 23.21 16.76 -17.23
N PHE A 99 22.31 17.26 -18.06
CA PHE A 99 20.89 16.94 -17.92
C PHE A 99 20.58 15.48 -18.27
N VAL A 100 21.27 14.88 -19.25
CA VAL A 100 21.17 13.44 -19.53
C VAL A 100 21.54 12.62 -18.30
N ASP A 101 22.65 12.95 -17.64
CA ASP A 101 23.09 12.26 -16.42
C ASP A 101 22.06 12.40 -15.28
N MET A 102 21.44 13.57 -15.15
CA MET A 102 20.35 13.78 -14.19
C MET A 102 19.14 12.91 -14.49
N VAL A 103 18.72 12.80 -15.77
CA VAL A 103 17.59 11.97 -16.19
C VAL A 103 17.88 10.49 -15.93
N ILE A 104 19.09 10.03 -16.26
CA ILE A 104 19.52 8.64 -16.01
C ILE A 104 19.50 8.36 -14.50
N THR A 105 20.10 9.25 -13.69
CA THR A 105 20.14 9.11 -12.24
C THR A 105 18.74 9.09 -11.63
N ALA A 106 17.85 10.00 -12.06
CA ALA A 106 16.46 10.03 -11.60
C ALA A 106 15.70 8.75 -11.97
N THR A 107 15.96 8.19 -13.16
CA THR A 107 15.38 6.93 -13.61
C THR A 107 15.84 5.76 -12.73
N ILE A 108 17.13 5.68 -12.41
CA ILE A 108 17.70 4.66 -11.52
C ILE A 108 17.07 4.75 -10.14
N HIS A 109 17.09 5.94 -9.52
CA HIS A 109 16.51 6.14 -8.18
C HIS A 109 15.01 5.84 -8.15
N SER A 110 14.28 6.20 -9.21
CA SER A 110 12.85 5.89 -9.29
C SER A 110 12.61 4.38 -9.36
N ASN A 111 13.42 3.64 -10.10
CA ASN A 111 13.32 2.19 -10.18
C ASN A 111 13.66 1.51 -8.84
N GLU A 112 14.70 1.98 -8.15
CA GLU A 112 15.05 1.50 -6.80
C GLU A 112 13.93 1.78 -5.79
N TYR A 113 13.34 2.98 -5.86
CA TYR A 113 12.20 3.34 -5.02
C TYR A 113 11.00 2.43 -5.31
N ALA A 114 10.74 2.11 -6.57
CA ALA A 114 9.70 1.18 -7.00
C ALA A 114 9.85 -0.20 -6.38
N ASP A 115 11.04 -0.78 -6.49
CA ASP A 115 11.33 -2.11 -5.98
C ASP A 115 11.18 -2.16 -4.46
N SER A 116 11.68 -1.14 -3.75
CA SER A 116 11.53 -1.03 -2.30
C SER A 116 10.05 -0.96 -1.90
N LEU A 117 9.27 -0.10 -2.57
CA LEU A 117 7.84 0.06 -2.31
C LEU A 117 7.06 -1.22 -2.57
N LEU A 118 7.35 -1.92 -3.66
CA LEU A 118 6.71 -3.19 -4.00
C LEU A 118 7.00 -4.27 -2.96
N LYS A 119 8.22 -4.29 -2.41
CA LYS A 119 8.62 -5.20 -1.34
C LYS A 119 7.87 -4.88 -0.04
N ASP A 120 7.83 -3.62 0.37
CA ASP A 120 7.14 -3.19 1.60
C ASP A 120 5.63 -3.42 1.48
N TYR A 121 5.06 -3.15 0.30
CA TYR A 121 3.68 -3.49 -0.07
C TYR A 121 3.40 -4.98 0.10
N GLY A 122 4.24 -5.84 -0.47
CA GLY A 122 4.09 -7.30 -0.36
C GLY A 122 4.16 -7.80 1.09
N GLN A 123 5.00 -7.16 1.93
CA GLN A 123 5.05 -7.45 3.36
C GLN A 123 3.81 -6.98 4.11
N ALA A 124 3.30 -5.79 3.81
CA ALA A 124 2.07 -5.26 4.40
C ALA A 124 0.87 -6.18 4.09
N LEU A 125 0.73 -6.62 2.85
CA LEU A 125 -0.30 -7.60 2.45
C LEU A 125 -0.20 -8.91 3.23
N LYS A 126 1.02 -9.47 3.39
CA LYS A 126 1.23 -10.69 4.17
C LYS A 126 0.84 -10.51 5.63
N LYS A 127 1.16 -9.37 6.24
CA LYS A 127 0.77 -9.05 7.62
C LYS A 127 -0.75 -8.96 7.77
N ILE A 128 -1.44 -8.33 6.81
CA ILE A 128 -2.91 -8.22 6.80
C ILE A 128 -3.57 -9.59 6.61
N GLY A 129 -3.04 -10.43 5.70
CA GLY A 129 -3.57 -11.77 5.41
C GLY A 129 -3.31 -12.79 6.52
N ASN A 130 -2.26 -12.61 7.32
CA ASN A 130 -1.90 -13.48 8.44
C ASN A 130 -2.42 -12.99 9.81
N SER A 131 -2.98 -11.77 9.88
CA SER A 131 -3.72 -11.25 11.05
C SER A 131 -5.20 -11.51 10.91
#